data_AF-A0A2Z3GTV6-F1
#
_entry.id   AF-A0A2Z3GTV6-F1
#
_cell.length_a   1.000
_cell.length_b   1.000
_cell.length_c   1.000
_cell.angle_alpha   90.00
_cell.angle_beta   90.00
_cell.angle_gamma   90.00
#
_symmetry.space_group_name_H-M   'P 1'
#
loop_
_entity.id
_entity.type
_entity.pdbx_description
1 polymer ?
#
loop_
_entity_poly.entity_id
_entity_poly.type
_entity_poly.pdbx_seq_one_letter_code
_entity_poly.pdbx_strand_id
1 'polypeptide(L)'
;MWGKKDKNCDPENAADRQRGSWWDHVILDTSSRLIVTLVVGRRNLGTLESAWTDFDARTDGGLPDLVTTDEYPAYSTALLRTYGVPKAALELSVREKKACDFASRPAVYFPEEINHATVRKERQGGRVVSIEKRIVRGTPEAVATALTRGSTPPTINVSYVERCHGTQRHFNARKARKVYTFSKALAVT
;
A
#
# COMPACT_ATOMS: atom_id res chain seq x y z
N MET A 1 -9.96 8.29 19.51
CA MET A 1 -9.07 7.56 20.42
C MET A 1 -7.63 8.02 20.17
N TRP A 2 -7.17 9.02 20.92
CA TRP A 2 -5.78 9.48 20.93
C TRP A 2 -5.30 9.33 22.38
N GLY A 3 -4.19 8.65 22.61
CA GLY A 3 -3.73 8.38 23.97
C GLY A 3 -2.28 7.89 24.07
N LYS A 4 -1.80 7.14 23.07
CA LYS A 4 -0.42 6.66 23.00
C LYS A 4 0.09 6.60 21.57
N LYS A 5 1.38 6.90 21.37
CA LYS A 5 2.13 6.60 20.13
C LYS A 5 2.54 5.13 20.14
N ASP A 6 2.78 4.53 18.97
CA ASP A 6 3.12 3.10 18.87
C ASP A 6 4.24 2.67 19.82
N LYS A 7 5.32 3.47 19.92
CA LYS A 7 6.44 3.19 20.82
C LYS A 7 6.10 3.14 22.32
N ASN A 8 4.91 3.60 22.69
CA ASN A 8 4.41 3.61 24.06
C ASN A 8 3.25 2.62 24.26
N CYS A 9 2.85 1.89 23.22
CA CYS A 9 1.83 0.85 23.31
C CYS A 9 2.46 -0.46 23.78
N ASP A 10 1.85 -1.09 24.78
CA ASP A 10 2.20 -2.43 25.25
C ASP A 10 1.37 -3.47 24.47
N PRO A 11 1.99 -4.39 23.71
CA PRO A 11 1.27 -5.40 22.94
C PRO A 11 0.45 -6.37 23.82
N GLU A 12 0.86 -6.62 25.06
CA GLU A 12 0.16 -7.52 25.99
C GLU A 12 -1.02 -6.84 26.67
N ASN A 13 -1.05 -5.50 26.66
CA ASN A 13 -2.15 -4.74 27.23
C ASN A 13 -3.32 -4.63 26.25
N ALA A 14 -4.44 -5.28 26.59
CA ALA A 14 -5.67 -5.23 25.79
C ALA A 14 -6.17 -3.80 25.50
N ALA A 15 -5.97 -2.85 26.43
CA ALA A 15 -6.37 -1.45 26.26
C ALA A 15 -5.51 -0.68 25.24
N ASP A 16 -4.31 -1.17 24.93
CA ASP A 16 -3.40 -0.58 23.96
C ASP A 16 -3.62 -1.12 22.53
N ARG A 17 -4.42 -2.19 22.37
CA ARG A 17 -4.73 -2.79 21.04
C ARG A 17 -5.31 -1.80 20.04
N GLN A 18 -6.13 -0.85 20.51
CA GLN A 18 -6.74 0.19 19.68
C GLN A 18 -5.98 1.54 19.72
N ARG A 19 -4.83 1.61 20.39
CA ARG A 19 -4.00 2.83 20.48
C ARG A 19 -2.83 2.77 19.50
N GLY A 20 -2.11 3.87 19.33
CA GLY A 20 -0.95 3.95 18.42
C GLY A 20 -1.27 4.63 17.08
N SER A 21 -0.50 4.32 16.04
CA SER A 21 -0.69 4.93 14.71
C SER A 21 -1.90 4.34 14.00
N TRP A 22 -2.77 5.24 13.56
CA TRP A 22 -3.93 4.97 12.72
C TRP A 22 -3.77 5.72 11.40
N TRP A 23 -3.94 5.02 10.30
CA TRP A 23 -3.66 5.48 8.95
C TRP A 23 -4.93 5.38 8.10
N ASP A 24 -5.06 6.33 7.19
CA ASP A 24 -5.94 6.19 6.03
C ASP A 24 -5.14 5.40 4.98
N HIS A 25 -5.47 4.12 4.79
CA HIS A 25 -4.88 3.31 3.74
C HIS A 25 -5.65 3.57 2.45
N VAL A 26 -5.09 4.43 1.61
CA VAL A 26 -5.69 4.87 0.34
C VAL A 26 -5.01 4.16 -0.82
N ILE A 27 -5.81 3.51 -1.67
CA ILE A 27 -5.40 3.06 -2.99
C ILE A 27 -6.23 3.84 -4.01
N LEU A 28 -5.55 4.52 -4.92
CA LEU A 28 -6.19 5.36 -5.92
C LEU A 28 -5.60 5.11 -7.31
N ASP A 29 -6.43 5.26 -8.33
CA ASP A 29 -5.96 5.32 -9.71
C ASP A 29 -5.43 6.72 -10.02
N THR A 30 -4.19 6.78 -10.50
CA THR A 30 -3.51 8.05 -10.75
C THR A 30 -4.10 8.82 -11.92
N SER A 31 -4.64 8.13 -12.93
CA SER A 31 -5.15 8.74 -14.16
C SER A 31 -6.50 9.42 -13.92
N SER A 32 -7.45 8.72 -13.31
CA SER A 32 -8.80 9.23 -13.00
C SER A 32 -8.89 10.00 -11.68
N ARG A 33 -7.89 9.85 -10.79
CA ARG A 33 -7.92 10.33 -9.39
C ARG A 33 -8.96 9.63 -8.52
N LEU A 34 -9.59 8.56 -9.01
CA LEU A 34 -10.55 7.79 -8.25
C LEU A 34 -9.86 7.11 -7.06
N ILE A 35 -10.38 7.35 -5.86
CA ILE A 35 -10.04 6.52 -4.69
C ILE A 35 -10.83 5.23 -4.85
N VAL A 36 -10.15 4.16 -5.22
CA VAL A 36 -10.77 2.84 -5.36
C VAL A 36 -11.02 2.25 -3.99
N THR A 37 -10.05 2.38 -3.09
CA THR A 37 -10.13 1.85 -1.72
C THR A 37 -9.66 2.87 -0.69
N LEU A 38 -10.42 2.96 0.42
CA LEU A 38 -10.04 3.67 1.64
C LEU A 38 -10.36 2.79 2.86
N VAL A 39 -9.32 2.32 3.55
CA VAL A 39 -9.46 1.60 4.83
C VAL A 39 -8.82 2.43 5.93
N VAL A 40 -9.61 2.83 6.94
CA VAL A 40 -9.09 3.53 8.12
C VAL A 40 -8.81 2.51 9.20
N GLY A 41 -7.55 2.36 9.60
CA GLY A 41 -7.18 1.36 10.59
C GLY A 41 -5.76 1.50 11.12
N ARG A 42 -5.31 0.51 11.89
CA ARG A 42 -3.96 0.48 12.45
C ARG A 42 -2.92 0.49 11.33
N ARG A 43 -1.76 1.07 11.58
CA ARG A 43 -0.60 0.92 10.67
C ARG A 43 0.03 -0.46 10.87
N ASN A 44 -0.58 -1.49 10.29
CA ASN A 44 -0.09 -2.86 10.33
C ASN A 44 -0.39 -3.60 9.02
N LEU A 45 0.18 -4.80 8.89
CA LEU A 45 -0.01 -5.64 7.70
C LEU A 45 -1.47 -6.03 7.47
N GLY A 46 -2.21 -6.42 8.52
CA GLY A 46 -3.61 -6.83 8.36
C GLY A 46 -4.54 -5.75 7.80
N THR A 47 -4.31 -4.48 8.18
CA THR A 47 -5.08 -3.36 7.60
C THR A 47 -4.70 -3.11 6.14
N LEU A 48 -3.41 -3.26 5.78
CA LEU A 48 -2.96 -3.19 4.39
C LEU A 48 -3.55 -4.31 3.54
N GLU A 49 -3.61 -5.53 4.06
CA GLU A 49 -4.25 -6.66 3.39
C GLU A 49 -5.73 -6.39 3.15
N SER A 50 -6.45 -5.87 4.15
CA SER A 50 -7.85 -5.46 3.97
C SER A 50 -8.00 -4.42 2.86
N ALA A 51 -7.08 -3.45 2.75
CA ALA A 51 -7.11 -2.46 1.69
C ALA A 51 -6.85 -3.08 0.30
N TRP A 52 -5.84 -3.95 0.18
CA TRP A 52 -5.54 -4.59 -1.12
C TRP A 52 -6.60 -5.61 -1.53
N THR A 53 -7.20 -6.34 -0.59
CA THR A 53 -8.33 -7.25 -0.87
C THR A 53 -9.57 -6.48 -1.30
N ASP A 54 -9.90 -5.35 -0.66
CA ASP A 54 -11.02 -4.50 -1.12
C ASP A 54 -10.74 -3.90 -2.50
N PHE A 55 -9.49 -3.51 -2.79
CA PHE A 55 -9.09 -3.04 -4.12
C PHE A 55 -9.28 -4.14 -5.17
N ASP A 56 -8.71 -5.33 -4.93
CA ASP A 56 -8.79 -6.48 -5.82
C ASP A 56 -10.24 -6.88 -6.15
N ALA A 57 -11.11 -6.89 -5.13
CA ALA A 57 -12.53 -7.15 -5.29
C ALA A 57 -13.25 -6.06 -6.11
N ARG A 58 -12.87 -4.79 -5.97
CA ARG A 58 -13.47 -3.67 -6.75
C ARG A 58 -13.00 -3.62 -8.19
N THR A 59 -11.86 -4.22 -8.49
CA THR A 59 -11.30 -4.30 -9.84
C THR A 59 -11.58 -5.64 -10.51
N ASP A 60 -12.45 -6.48 -9.91
CA ASP A 60 -12.77 -7.83 -10.39
C ASP A 60 -11.50 -8.69 -10.65
N GLY A 61 -10.50 -8.59 -9.77
CA GLY A 61 -9.21 -9.28 -9.92
C GLY A 61 -8.24 -8.64 -10.93
N GLY A 62 -8.57 -7.45 -11.45
CA GLY A 62 -7.70 -6.71 -12.37
C GLY A 62 -6.33 -6.42 -11.77
N LEU A 63 -5.28 -6.85 -12.48
CA LEU A 63 -3.90 -6.65 -12.04
C LEU A 63 -3.43 -5.22 -12.36
N PRO A 64 -2.89 -4.47 -11.38
CA PRO A 64 -2.32 -3.15 -11.65
C PRO A 64 -0.99 -3.27 -12.40
N ASP A 65 -0.84 -2.56 -13.53
CA ASP A 65 0.41 -2.49 -14.30
C ASP A 65 1.60 -2.00 -13.45
N LEU A 66 1.36 -1.03 -12.57
CA LEU A 66 2.36 -0.44 -11.69
C LEU A 66 1.76 0.05 -10.38
N VAL A 67 2.29 -0.46 -9.27
CA VAL A 67 2.00 0.03 -7.93
C VAL A 67 3.14 0.95 -7.46
N THR A 68 2.80 2.15 -6.98
CA THR A 68 3.75 3.07 -6.36
C THR A 68 3.41 3.33 -4.89
N THR A 69 4.38 3.11 -4.00
CA THR A 69 4.19 3.28 -2.55
C THR A 69 5.31 4.12 -1.92
N ASP A 70 5.18 4.44 -0.63
CA ASP A 70 6.35 4.83 0.15
C ASP A 70 7.22 3.59 0.47
N GLU A 71 8.29 3.77 1.26
CA GLU A 71 9.23 2.71 1.64
C GLU A 71 8.73 1.84 2.82
N TYR A 72 7.44 1.82 3.15
CA TYR A 72 6.94 0.97 4.23
C TYR A 72 7.04 -0.52 3.85
N PRO A 73 7.86 -1.35 4.55
CA PRO A 73 8.18 -2.70 4.08
C PRO A 73 6.99 -3.65 3.96
N ALA A 74 5.90 -3.39 4.70
CA ALA A 74 4.71 -4.24 4.70
C ALA A 74 3.98 -4.25 3.34
N TYR A 75 4.19 -3.26 2.47
CA TYR A 75 3.55 -3.23 1.14
C TYR A 75 3.92 -4.44 0.28
N SER A 76 5.20 -4.82 0.25
CA SER A 76 5.62 -5.96 -0.56
C SER A 76 5.03 -7.28 -0.06
N THR A 77 4.84 -7.43 1.26
CA THR A 77 4.16 -8.59 1.84
C THR A 77 2.67 -8.59 1.53
N ALA A 78 2.00 -7.44 1.65
CA ALA A 78 0.57 -7.32 1.35
C ALA A 78 0.29 -7.65 -0.13
N LEU A 79 1.05 -7.04 -1.06
CA LEU A 79 0.94 -7.33 -2.49
C LEU A 79 1.16 -8.81 -2.81
N LEU A 80 2.18 -9.43 -2.21
CA LEU A 80 2.44 -10.86 -2.40
C LEU A 80 1.32 -11.74 -1.86
N ARG A 81 0.64 -11.35 -0.77
CA ARG A 81 -0.50 -12.11 -0.22
C ARG A 81 -1.78 -11.90 -1.01
N THR A 82 -1.96 -10.74 -1.62
CA THR A 82 -3.13 -10.44 -2.47
C THR A 82 -3.00 -11.10 -3.85
N TYR A 83 -1.88 -10.90 -4.53
CA TYR A 83 -1.70 -11.31 -5.93
C TYR A 83 -0.82 -12.55 -6.12
N GLY A 84 -0.18 -13.03 -5.05
CA GLY A 84 0.72 -14.17 -5.14
C GLY A 84 -0.02 -15.45 -5.50
N VAL A 85 0.47 -16.14 -6.52
CA VAL A 85 -0.07 -17.43 -6.96
C VAL A 85 0.68 -18.54 -6.23
N PRO A 86 0.00 -19.36 -5.42
CA PRO A 86 0.63 -20.52 -4.81
C PRO A 86 1.14 -21.47 -5.87
N LYS A 87 2.32 -22.04 -5.67
CA LYS A 87 2.91 -23.05 -6.55
C LYS A 87 1.94 -24.20 -6.86
N ALA A 88 1.15 -24.62 -5.88
CA ALA A 88 0.16 -25.70 -6.03
C ALA A 88 -1.01 -25.34 -6.98
N ALA A 89 -1.28 -24.05 -7.19
CA ALA A 89 -2.34 -23.57 -8.08
C ALA A 89 -1.88 -23.42 -9.54
N LEU A 90 -0.57 -23.60 -9.83
CA LEU A 90 -0.07 -23.54 -11.20
C LEU A 90 -0.47 -24.78 -12.00
N GLU A 91 -1.28 -24.56 -13.04
CA GLU A 91 -1.79 -25.59 -13.95
C GLU A 91 -0.73 -26.03 -14.98
N LEU A 92 0.40 -26.57 -14.51
CA LEU A 92 1.47 -27.09 -15.36
C LEU A 92 1.38 -28.61 -15.54
N SER A 93 1.59 -29.08 -16.77
CA SER A 93 1.72 -30.50 -17.09
C SER A 93 2.96 -31.13 -16.43
N VAL A 94 2.98 -32.47 -16.34
CA VAL A 94 4.14 -33.21 -15.80
C VAL A 94 5.43 -32.91 -16.59
N ARG A 95 5.31 -32.75 -17.91
CA ARG A 95 6.45 -32.44 -18.78
C ARG A 95 7.02 -31.06 -18.47
N GLU A 96 6.16 -30.06 -18.32
CA GLU A 96 6.57 -28.68 -17.98
C GLU A 96 7.18 -28.61 -16.59
N LYS A 97 6.59 -29.32 -15.61
CA LYS A 97 7.12 -29.41 -14.25
C LYS A 97 8.53 -29.99 -14.23
N LYS A 98 8.82 -31.00 -15.05
CA LYS A 98 10.16 -31.58 -15.17
C LYS A 98 11.13 -30.65 -15.89
N ALA A 99 10.70 -30.01 -16.97
CA ALA A 99 11.54 -29.09 -17.75
C ALA A 99 12.00 -27.87 -16.94
N CYS A 100 11.19 -27.44 -15.99
CA CYS A 100 11.40 -26.21 -15.24
C CYS A 100 11.96 -26.43 -13.83
N ASP A 101 12.37 -27.67 -13.52
CA ASP A 101 12.74 -28.15 -12.19
C ASP A 101 11.77 -27.66 -11.10
N PHE A 102 10.49 -28.00 -11.27
CA PHE A 102 9.43 -27.44 -10.45
C PHE A 102 9.66 -27.64 -8.96
N ALA A 103 10.33 -28.71 -8.53
CA ALA A 103 10.58 -29.00 -7.12
C ALA A 103 11.38 -27.89 -6.42
N SER A 104 12.44 -27.37 -7.05
CA SER A 104 13.34 -26.35 -6.46
C SER A 104 12.75 -24.93 -6.46
N ARG A 105 11.66 -24.71 -7.20
CA ARG A 105 11.03 -23.40 -7.33
C ARG A 105 10.30 -22.94 -6.05
N PRO A 106 10.15 -21.60 -5.83
CA PRO A 106 9.53 -21.04 -4.64
C PRO A 106 8.06 -21.47 -4.45
N ALA A 107 7.60 -21.42 -3.20
CA ALA A 107 6.23 -21.83 -2.83
C ALA A 107 5.13 -20.87 -3.33
N VAL A 108 5.46 -19.61 -3.57
CA VAL A 108 4.54 -18.58 -4.06
C VAL A 108 5.26 -17.77 -5.15
N TYR A 109 4.57 -17.53 -6.26
CA TYR A 109 5.03 -16.69 -7.35
C TYR A 109 4.29 -15.37 -7.32
N PHE A 110 4.97 -14.30 -7.69
CA PHE A 110 4.34 -13.00 -7.88
C PHE A 110 4.11 -12.80 -9.38
N PRO A 111 2.94 -12.34 -9.83
CA PRO A 111 2.66 -12.05 -11.24
C PRO A 111 3.71 -11.09 -11.81
N GLU A 112 4.25 -11.41 -12.99
CA GLU A 112 5.27 -10.58 -13.65
C GLU A 112 4.67 -9.30 -14.27
N GLU A 113 3.36 -9.30 -14.46
CA GLU A 113 2.55 -8.21 -14.96
C GLU A 113 2.50 -7.03 -13.98
N ILE A 114 2.67 -7.30 -12.68
CA ILE A 114 2.61 -6.28 -11.64
C ILE A 114 4.01 -5.74 -11.34
N ASN A 115 4.24 -4.48 -11.70
CA ASN A 115 5.44 -3.76 -11.29
C ASN A 115 5.23 -3.09 -9.92
N HIS A 116 6.27 -3.01 -9.09
CA HIS A 116 6.22 -2.30 -7.81
C HIS A 116 7.43 -1.37 -7.67
N ALA A 117 7.17 -0.10 -7.43
CA ALA A 117 8.18 0.91 -7.17
C ALA A 117 7.88 1.69 -5.89
N THR A 118 8.93 2.19 -5.25
CA THR A 118 8.86 2.91 -3.97
C THR A 118 9.51 4.28 -4.08
N VAL A 119 9.00 5.20 -3.27
CA VAL A 119 9.57 6.54 -3.08
C VAL A 119 10.03 6.66 -1.64
N ARG A 120 11.33 6.73 -1.46
CA ARG A 120 11.97 6.99 -0.17
C ARG A 120 12.23 8.48 -0.04
N LYS A 121 11.83 9.05 1.09
CA LYS A 121 12.03 10.47 1.40
C LYS A 121 12.97 10.59 2.58
N GLU A 122 14.13 11.18 2.36
CA GLU A 122 15.00 11.56 3.46
C GLU A 122 14.48 12.85 4.08
N ARG A 123 14.45 12.89 5.43
CA ARG A 123 13.98 14.06 6.16
C ARG A 123 15.00 14.51 7.20
N GLN A 124 15.26 15.80 7.23
CA GLN A 124 16.07 16.46 8.25
C GLN A 124 15.29 17.66 8.81
N GLY A 125 15.22 17.77 10.14
CA GLY A 125 14.42 18.82 10.79
C GLY A 125 12.93 18.82 10.41
N GLY A 126 12.38 17.67 10.01
CA GLY A 126 10.98 17.54 9.56
C GLY A 126 10.72 17.96 8.10
N ARG A 127 11.71 18.49 7.39
CA ARG A 127 11.65 18.82 5.95
C ARG A 127 12.19 17.68 5.11
N VAL A 128 11.65 17.50 3.91
CA VAL A 128 12.18 16.54 2.93
C VAL A 128 13.43 17.16 2.29
N VAL A 129 14.57 16.47 2.36
CA VAL A 129 15.84 16.96 1.81
C VAL A 129 16.27 16.21 0.55
N SER A 130 15.85 14.94 0.40
CA SER A 130 16.13 14.13 -0.78
C SER A 130 15.00 13.15 -1.04
N ILE A 131 14.89 12.72 -2.31
CA ILE A 131 13.92 11.72 -2.76
C ILE A 131 14.67 10.67 -3.58
N GLU A 132 14.61 9.42 -3.12
CA GLU A 132 15.15 8.24 -3.82
C GLU A 132 13.97 7.43 -4.37
N LYS A 133 14.04 7.04 -5.64
CA LYS A 133 13.03 6.20 -6.31
C LYS A 133 13.65 4.83 -6.56
N ARG A 134 12.97 3.76 -6.19
CA ARG A 134 13.49 2.40 -6.31
C ARG A 134 12.44 1.48 -6.92
N ILE A 135 12.84 0.69 -7.91
CA ILE A 135 12.05 -0.42 -8.43
C ILE A 135 12.30 -1.62 -7.52
N VAL A 136 11.24 -2.13 -6.89
CA VAL A 136 11.29 -3.27 -5.97
C VAL A 136 10.98 -4.56 -6.73
N ARG A 137 10.06 -4.51 -7.70
CA ARG A 137 9.69 -5.62 -8.60
C ARG A 137 9.45 -5.11 -10.01
N GLY A 138 9.79 -5.93 -10.99
CA GLY A 138 9.72 -5.60 -12.41
C GLY A 138 11.05 -5.07 -12.96
N THR A 139 11.10 -4.84 -14.27
CA THR A 139 12.27 -4.27 -14.95
C THR A 139 12.13 -2.76 -15.13
N PRO A 140 13.23 -2.01 -15.29
CA PRO A 140 13.18 -0.59 -15.64
C PRO A 140 12.33 -0.29 -16.87
N GLU A 141 12.38 -1.15 -17.89
CA GLU A 141 11.64 -1.01 -19.15
C GLU A 141 10.14 -1.21 -18.93
N ALA A 142 9.74 -2.22 -18.14
CA ALA A 142 8.35 -2.49 -17.82
C ALA A 142 7.74 -1.34 -17.01
N VAL A 143 8.47 -0.83 -16.01
CA VAL A 143 8.04 0.34 -15.22
C VAL A 143 7.93 1.59 -16.09
N ALA A 144 8.90 1.85 -16.96
CA ALA A 144 8.84 2.98 -17.89
C ALA A 144 7.62 2.88 -18.81
N THR A 145 7.34 1.69 -19.34
CA THR A 145 6.17 1.42 -20.20
C THR A 145 4.85 1.62 -19.46
N ALA A 146 4.75 1.19 -18.21
CA ALA A 146 3.55 1.42 -17.39
C ALA A 146 3.35 2.92 -17.10
N LEU A 147 4.43 3.66 -16.82
CA LEU A 147 4.38 5.09 -16.58
C LEU A 147 3.95 5.90 -17.81
N THR A 148 4.34 5.49 -19.02
CA THR A 148 3.98 6.18 -20.27
C THR A 148 2.57 5.89 -20.75
N ARG A 149 1.96 4.77 -20.34
CA ARG A 149 0.55 4.44 -20.63
C ARG A 149 -0.44 5.34 -19.86
N GLY A 150 -0.06 5.84 -18.70
CA GLY A 150 -0.91 6.69 -17.87
C GLY A 150 -1.08 8.12 -18.41
N SER A 151 -2.13 8.82 -17.97
CA SER A 151 -2.36 10.24 -18.32
C SER A 151 -1.56 11.22 -17.44
N THR A 152 -0.61 10.72 -16.67
CA THR A 152 0.15 11.48 -15.67
C THR A 152 1.62 11.61 -16.06
N PRO A 153 2.36 12.60 -15.53
CA PRO A 153 3.79 12.70 -15.80
C PRO A 153 4.50 11.36 -15.50
N PRO A 154 5.29 10.82 -16.44
CA PRO A 154 5.82 9.45 -16.38
C PRO A 154 6.96 9.36 -15.36
N THR A 155 6.62 9.38 -14.08
CA THR A 155 7.59 9.36 -12.99
C THR A 155 7.06 8.62 -11.76
N ILE A 156 7.91 7.80 -11.15
CA ILE A 156 7.60 7.13 -9.88
C ILE A 156 7.40 8.20 -8.81
N ASN A 157 6.18 8.31 -8.28
CA ASN A 157 5.84 9.30 -7.27
C ASN A 157 4.64 8.85 -6.42
N VAL A 158 4.54 9.36 -5.20
CA VAL A 158 3.39 9.15 -4.30
C VAL A 158 2.54 10.43 -4.13
N SER A 159 2.77 11.43 -4.97
CA SER A 159 2.23 12.79 -4.79
C SER A 159 0.70 12.85 -4.85
N TYR A 160 0.08 11.89 -5.52
CA TYR A 160 -1.37 11.77 -5.69
C TYR A 160 -2.04 11.40 -4.37
N VAL A 161 -1.51 10.37 -3.69
CA VAL A 161 -1.97 9.94 -2.37
C VAL A 161 -1.68 11.05 -1.34
N GLU A 162 -0.51 11.68 -1.41
CA GLU A 162 -0.16 12.78 -0.52
C GLU A 162 -1.07 14.00 -0.71
N ARG A 163 -1.42 14.35 -1.94
CA ARG A 163 -2.40 15.40 -2.25
C ARG A 163 -3.76 15.04 -1.67
N CYS A 164 -4.23 13.79 -1.86
CA CYS A 164 -5.48 13.31 -1.28
C CYS A 164 -5.47 13.46 0.26
N HIS A 165 -4.40 13.02 0.92
CA HIS A 165 -4.23 13.21 2.37
C HIS A 165 -4.19 14.70 2.76
N GLY A 166 -3.55 15.55 1.95
CA GLY A 166 -3.55 17.00 2.12
C GLY A 166 -4.97 17.57 2.10
N THR A 167 -5.73 17.27 1.05
CA THR A 167 -7.14 17.66 0.89
C THR A 167 -7.98 17.21 2.09
N GLN A 168 -7.88 15.93 2.48
CA GLN A 168 -8.62 15.41 3.63
C GLN A 168 -8.30 16.16 4.93
N ARG A 169 -7.04 16.58 5.16
CA ARG A 169 -6.67 17.37 6.34
C ARG A 169 -7.23 18.79 6.32
N HIS A 170 -7.48 19.37 5.15
CA HIS A 170 -8.12 20.68 5.03
C HIS A 170 -9.61 20.62 5.34
N PHE A 171 -10.30 19.58 4.85
CA PHE A 171 -11.76 19.45 5.01
C PHE A 171 -12.18 18.74 6.29
N ASN A 172 -11.30 17.96 6.92
CA ASN A 172 -11.60 17.24 8.15
C ASN A 172 -10.76 17.76 9.32
N ALA A 173 -11.40 18.57 10.18
CA ALA A 173 -10.78 19.12 11.38
C ALA A 173 -10.20 18.04 12.32
N ARG A 174 -10.76 16.82 12.35
CA ARG A 174 -10.21 15.73 13.18
C ARG A 174 -8.85 15.23 12.67
N LYS A 175 -8.53 15.48 11.40
CA LYS A 175 -7.25 15.11 10.77
C LYS A 175 -6.25 16.27 10.76
N ALA A 176 -6.71 17.49 11.03
CA ALA A 176 -5.85 18.66 11.17
C ALA A 176 -5.07 18.62 12.49
N ARG A 177 -3.81 19.06 12.47
CA ARG A 177 -2.93 19.03 13.64
C ARG A 177 -3.15 20.27 14.51
N LYS A 178 -3.40 20.10 15.81
CA LYS A 178 -3.52 21.19 16.80
C LYS A 178 -4.57 22.25 16.45
N VAL A 179 -5.74 21.83 15.97
CA VAL A 179 -6.88 22.73 15.76
C VAL A 179 -7.75 22.83 17.01
N TYR A 180 -8.25 24.03 17.32
CA TYR A 180 -9.21 24.28 18.40
C TYR A 180 -10.61 23.79 17.99
N THR A 181 -10.81 22.46 17.95
CA THR A 181 -12.10 21.87 17.58
C THR A 181 -12.51 20.78 18.56
N PHE A 182 -13.83 20.63 18.75
CA PHE A 182 -14.41 19.63 19.64
C PHE A 182 -14.85 18.41 18.83
N SER A 183 -14.55 17.21 19.34
CA SER A 183 -15.01 15.95 18.76
C SER A 183 -16.18 15.40 19.57
N LYS A 184 -17.30 15.10 18.90
CA LYS A 184 -18.38 14.30 19.51
C LYS A 184 -17.81 12.93 19.94
N ALA A 185 -18.27 12.45 21.10
CA ALA A 185 -18.03 11.09 21.54
C ALA A 185 -18.56 10.11 20.48
N LEU A 186 -17.87 8.98 20.33
CA LEU A 186 -18.38 7.90 19.49
C LEU A 186 -19.66 7.38 20.14
N ALA A 187 -20.76 7.34 19.39
CA ALA A 187 -21.95 6.63 19.85
C ALA A 187 -21.59 5.15 19.95
N VAL A 188 -21.64 4.60 21.16
CA VAL A 188 -21.54 3.16 21.37
C VAL A 188 -22.92 2.63 21.03
N THR A 189 -23.03 1.91 19.91
CA THR A 189 -24.25 1.21 19.50
C THR A 189 -23.97 -0.27 19.54
#